data_AF-A0A9X5XBR3-F1
#
_entry.id   AF-A0A9X5XBR3-F1
#
_cell.length_a   1.000
_cell.length_b   1.000
_cell.length_c   1.000
_cell.angle_alpha   90.00
_cell.angle_beta   90.00
_cell.angle_gamma   90.00
#
_symmetry.space_group_name_H-M   'P 1'
#
loop_
_entity.id
_entity.type
_entity.pdbx_description
1 polymer ?
#
loop_
_entity_poly.entity_id
_entity_poly.type
_entity_poly.pdbx_seq_one_letter_code
_entity_poly.pdbx_strand_id
1 'polypeptide(L)'
;GARLTSQVSLPGRYLVYVPEGSMTGISRKLPDTERARLKTILKKIVPEDAGVIVRTAAEGASEDELSRDVERLQAQWEDIQKKAKSGGSSNAPSLLYGEPDMTVRVVRDIFNEDFTKVIVSGDEAWETIHGYVSHVAPDLADRLSKWTSEVDVFATYRIDEQLMKALDRKVWLPSGGSLVIDKTEAMVVVDVNTGKFTGQGGNLEETVTRNNLEAAEEIVRQLRLRDLGGIVVIDFIDMVLESNRDLVLRRLLECLGRDRTKHQVAEVTSLGLVQMTRKRVGQGLLESFSETCVHCNGRGVIVHMEQPTSVGGGGKRKKRGRGAEQPDHELEHTHEIAEEPETVESEAEVAAEVAAPVALVEQE
;
A
#
# COMPACT_ATOMS: atom_id res chain seq x y z
N GLY A 1 -1.14 22.01 5.33
CA GLY A 1 -1.59 22.16 3.93
C GLY A 1 -0.96 21.08 3.07
N ALA A 2 -1.40 20.89 1.83
CA ALA A 2 -0.79 19.88 0.95
C ALA A 2 0.63 20.30 0.52
N ARG A 3 1.57 19.35 0.50
CA ARG A 3 2.92 19.54 -0.03
C ARG A 3 2.86 19.51 -1.56
N LEU A 4 3.50 20.48 -2.22
CA LEU A 4 3.49 20.62 -3.68
C LEU A 4 4.90 20.41 -4.25
N THR A 5 4.97 19.97 -5.51
CA THR A 5 6.22 19.86 -6.29
C THR A 5 5.98 20.39 -7.70
N SER A 6 6.98 21.05 -8.28
CA SER A 6 6.99 21.45 -9.69
C SER A 6 7.46 20.33 -10.62
N GLN A 7 8.04 19.26 -10.07
CA GLN A 7 8.46 18.10 -10.82
C GLN A 7 7.27 17.16 -11.01
N VAL A 8 6.59 17.29 -12.15
CA VAL A 8 5.44 16.46 -12.49
C VAL A 8 5.89 15.04 -12.82
N SER A 9 5.13 14.04 -12.39
CA SER A 9 5.30 12.66 -12.82
C SER A 9 3.95 12.05 -13.19
N LEU A 10 3.92 11.28 -14.26
CA LEU A 10 2.71 10.65 -14.79
C LEU A 10 2.80 9.13 -14.63
N PRO A 11 2.08 8.55 -13.66
CA PRO A 11 2.14 7.12 -13.40
C PRO A 11 1.36 6.31 -14.45
N GLY A 12 2.09 5.57 -15.28
CA GLY A 12 1.57 4.52 -16.15
C GLY A 12 1.51 3.16 -15.48
N ARG A 13 1.29 2.12 -16.28
CA ARG A 13 1.19 0.75 -15.81
C ARG A 13 2.58 0.16 -15.53
N TYR A 14 3.45 0.25 -16.53
CA TYR A 14 4.79 -0.34 -16.50
C TYR A 14 5.85 0.67 -16.06
N LEU A 15 5.62 1.96 -16.31
CA LEU A 15 6.57 3.02 -15.99
C LEU A 15 5.89 4.28 -15.49
N VAL A 16 6.68 5.14 -14.86
CA VAL A 16 6.31 6.51 -14.51
C VAL A 16 7.06 7.43 -15.47
N TYR A 17 6.34 8.24 -16.22
CA TYR A 17 6.92 9.22 -17.13
C TYR A 17 7.21 10.52 -16.39
N VAL A 18 8.42 11.05 -16.52
CA VAL A 18 8.89 12.27 -15.89
C VAL A 18 9.26 13.26 -17.00
N PRO A 19 8.34 14.16 -17.42
CA PRO A 19 8.65 15.15 -18.44
C PRO A 19 9.79 16.06 -17.98
N GLU A 20 10.67 16.44 -18.91
CA GLU A 20 11.79 17.37 -18.66
C GLU A 20 12.80 16.87 -17.60
N GLY A 21 12.69 15.60 -17.19
CA GLY A 21 13.60 14.97 -16.25
C GLY A 21 14.66 14.13 -16.97
N SER A 22 15.91 14.20 -16.52
CA SER A 22 16.96 13.25 -16.96
C SER A 22 16.95 11.93 -16.18
N MET A 23 16.04 11.81 -15.19
CA MET A 23 16.03 10.70 -14.24
C MET A 23 15.44 9.45 -14.88
N THR A 24 16.32 8.51 -15.20
CA THR A 24 15.92 7.14 -15.57
C THR A 24 16.22 6.19 -14.41
N GLY A 25 15.19 5.54 -13.87
CA GLY A 25 15.31 4.59 -12.77
C GLY A 25 14.68 3.25 -13.10
N ILE A 26 15.23 2.14 -12.60
CA ILE A 26 14.62 0.81 -12.73
C ILE A 26 14.40 0.26 -11.33
N SER A 27 13.18 -0.23 -11.07
CA SER A 27 12.81 -0.85 -9.78
C SER A 27 13.85 -1.87 -9.33
N ARG A 28 14.37 -1.72 -8.10
CA ARG A 28 15.33 -2.66 -7.51
C ARG A 28 14.77 -4.06 -7.26
N LYS A 29 13.44 -4.19 -7.21
CA LYS A 29 12.75 -5.48 -7.03
C LYS A 29 12.85 -6.39 -8.26
N LEU A 30 13.26 -5.85 -9.41
CA LEU A 30 13.45 -6.63 -10.63
C LEU A 30 14.82 -7.31 -10.62
N PRO A 31 14.93 -8.56 -11.10
CA PRO A 31 16.21 -9.24 -11.29
C PRO A 31 17.17 -8.48 -12.21
N ASP A 32 18.48 -8.60 -11.98
CA ASP A 32 19.51 -7.87 -12.74
C ASP A 32 19.43 -8.10 -14.26
N THR A 33 19.15 -9.33 -14.66
CA THR A 33 18.94 -9.73 -16.05
C THR A 33 17.81 -8.93 -16.69
N GLU A 34 16.70 -8.78 -15.97
CA GLU A 34 15.53 -8.07 -16.42
C GLU A 34 15.76 -6.55 -16.46
N ARG A 35 16.49 -6.01 -15.47
CA ARG A 35 16.90 -4.60 -15.50
C ARG A 35 17.76 -4.28 -16.73
N ALA A 36 18.67 -5.17 -17.11
CA ALA A 36 19.50 -4.98 -18.31
C ALA A 36 18.67 -5.04 -19.60
N ARG A 37 17.70 -5.96 -19.68
CA ARG A 37 16.76 -6.06 -20.82
C ARG A 37 15.95 -4.78 -20.97
N LEU A 38 15.27 -4.35 -19.90
CA LEU A 38 14.42 -3.15 -19.89
C LEU A 38 15.22 -1.89 -20.20
N LYS A 39 16.44 -1.75 -19.66
CA LYS A 39 17.33 -0.62 -19.97
C LYS A 39 17.66 -0.53 -21.47
N THR A 40 17.80 -1.67 -22.14
CA THR A 40 18.10 -1.71 -23.58
C THR A 40 16.89 -1.29 -24.41
N ILE A 41 15.69 -1.72 -24.02
CA ILE A 41 14.43 -1.36 -24.69
C ILE A 41 14.15 0.14 -24.52
N LEU A 42 14.23 0.64 -23.28
CA LEU A 42 13.88 2.03 -22.95
C LEU A 42 14.75 3.06 -23.67
N LYS A 43 16.03 2.74 -23.92
CA LYS A 43 16.91 3.60 -24.72
C LYS A 43 16.42 3.86 -26.14
N LYS A 44 15.56 2.99 -26.70
CA LYS A 44 15.03 3.13 -28.05
C LYS A 44 13.72 3.90 -28.09
N ILE A 45 12.88 3.71 -27.08
CA ILE A 45 11.49 4.19 -27.09
C ILE A 45 11.28 5.49 -26.29
N VAL A 46 12.18 5.84 -25.38
CA VAL A 46 12.06 7.04 -24.54
C VAL A 46 12.73 8.24 -25.22
N PRO A 47 12.02 9.38 -25.38
CA PRO A 47 12.60 10.62 -25.88
C PRO A 47 13.78 11.13 -25.04
N GLU A 48 14.74 11.82 -25.67
CA GLU A 48 15.94 12.33 -24.97
C GLU A 48 15.63 13.41 -23.90
N ASP A 49 14.49 14.08 -24.03
CA ASP A 49 14.00 15.13 -23.13
C ASP A 49 13.09 14.61 -22.00
N ALA A 50 12.97 13.29 -21.87
CA ALA A 50 12.10 12.64 -20.89
C ALA A 50 12.82 11.60 -20.03
N GLY A 51 12.40 11.52 -18.77
CA GLY A 51 12.85 10.52 -17.82
C GLY A 51 11.78 9.44 -17.63
N VAL A 52 12.19 8.23 -17.28
CA VAL A 52 11.27 7.14 -16.96
C VAL A 52 11.70 6.38 -15.72
N ILE A 53 10.74 6.03 -14.87
CA ILE A 53 10.98 5.14 -13.73
C ILE A 53 10.21 3.85 -13.96
N VAL A 54 10.93 2.75 -14.15
CA VAL A 54 10.35 1.43 -14.45
C VAL A 54 9.82 0.77 -13.19
N ARG A 55 8.56 0.36 -13.22
CA ARG A 55 7.85 -0.31 -12.13
C ARG A 55 8.13 -1.80 -12.15
N THR A 56 7.91 -2.47 -11.02
CA THR A 56 8.00 -3.94 -10.93
C THR A 56 7.00 -4.64 -11.87
N ALA A 57 5.87 -4.01 -12.17
CA ALA A 57 4.89 -4.53 -13.13
C ALA A 57 5.42 -4.66 -14.57
N ALA A 58 6.57 -4.05 -14.90
CA ALA A 58 7.23 -4.18 -16.20
C ALA A 58 8.03 -5.48 -16.38
N GLU A 59 8.10 -6.33 -15.36
CA GLU A 59 8.73 -7.64 -15.47
C GLU A 59 8.06 -8.45 -16.60
N GLY A 60 8.85 -8.91 -17.57
CA GLY A 60 8.36 -9.68 -18.71
C GLY A 60 7.70 -8.86 -19.82
N ALA A 61 7.42 -7.57 -19.60
CA ALA A 61 6.74 -6.72 -20.58
C ALA A 61 7.50 -6.65 -21.92
N SER A 62 6.77 -6.69 -23.02
CA SER A 62 7.31 -6.59 -24.38
C SER A 62 7.70 -5.14 -24.73
N GLU A 63 8.53 -4.98 -25.78
CA GLU A 63 8.89 -3.65 -26.31
C GLU A 63 7.65 -2.87 -26.76
N ASP A 64 6.66 -3.55 -27.37
CA ASP A 64 5.42 -2.94 -27.84
C ASP A 64 4.53 -2.43 -26.71
N GLU A 65 4.47 -3.15 -25.58
CA GLU A 65 3.70 -2.73 -24.40
C GLU A 65 4.32 -1.51 -23.72
N LEU A 66 5.66 -1.51 -23.63
CA LEU A 66 6.39 -0.37 -23.09
C LEU A 66 6.27 0.86 -23.99
N SER A 67 6.36 0.70 -25.32
CA SER A 67 6.19 1.80 -26.29
C SER A 67 4.80 2.42 -26.15
N ARG A 68 3.75 1.57 -26.11
CA ARG A 68 2.36 2.03 -25.91
C ARG A 68 2.19 2.82 -24.62
N ASP A 69 2.80 2.38 -23.51
CA ASP A 69 2.71 3.10 -22.24
C ASP A 69 3.45 4.46 -22.29
N VAL A 70 4.63 4.52 -22.91
CA VAL A 70 5.37 5.79 -23.12
C VAL A 70 4.57 6.77 -23.99
N GLU A 71 4.15 6.34 -25.18
CA GLU A 71 3.42 7.18 -26.14
C GLU A 71 2.14 7.75 -25.53
N ARG A 72 1.40 6.92 -24.79
CA ARG A 72 0.19 7.35 -24.09
C ARG A 72 0.48 8.41 -23.03
N LEU A 73 1.52 8.22 -22.21
CA LEU A 73 1.90 9.18 -21.17
C LEU A 73 2.43 10.48 -21.77
N GLN A 74 3.14 10.41 -22.90
CA GLN A 74 3.59 11.57 -23.65
C GLN A 74 2.40 12.36 -24.21
N ALA A 75 1.44 11.71 -24.87
CA ALA A 75 0.23 12.36 -25.35
C ALA A 75 -0.56 13.03 -24.21
N GLN A 76 -0.65 12.35 -23.06
CA GLN A 76 -1.26 12.90 -21.86
C GLN A 76 -0.53 14.15 -21.35
N TRP A 77 0.81 14.17 -21.38
CA TRP A 77 1.61 15.34 -21.02
C TRP A 77 1.38 16.50 -21.99
N GLU A 78 1.36 16.24 -23.29
CA GLU A 78 1.08 17.26 -24.31
C GLU A 78 -0.28 17.91 -24.09
N ASP A 79 -1.30 17.14 -23.73
CA ASP A 79 -2.64 17.66 -23.44
C ASP A 79 -2.66 18.51 -22.16
N ILE A 80 -1.91 18.12 -21.13
CA ILE A 80 -1.71 18.94 -19.93
C ILE A 80 -1.03 20.27 -20.30
N GLN A 81 0.03 20.24 -21.12
CA GLN A 81 0.72 21.45 -21.56
C GLN A 81 -0.17 22.35 -22.41
N LYS A 82 -0.98 21.79 -23.32
CA LYS A 82 -1.96 22.55 -24.12
C LYS A 82 -2.98 23.26 -23.22
N LYS A 83 -3.53 22.56 -22.22
CA LYS A 83 -4.47 23.14 -21.24
C LYS A 83 -3.81 24.22 -20.38
N ALA A 84 -2.56 24.01 -19.95
CA ALA A 84 -1.81 25.00 -19.19
C ALA A 84 -1.59 26.30 -19.99
N LYS A 85 -1.24 26.17 -21.28
CA LYS A 85 -1.03 27.32 -22.18
C LYS A 85 -2.34 28.03 -22.54
N SER A 86 -3.44 27.30 -22.76
CA SER A 86 -4.74 27.88 -23.12
C SER A 86 -5.50 28.47 -21.93
N GLY A 87 -5.31 27.91 -20.72
CA GLY A 87 -5.89 28.40 -19.47
C GLY A 87 -5.29 29.71 -18.95
N GLY A 88 -4.17 30.16 -19.51
CA GLY A 88 -3.49 31.41 -19.13
C GLY A 88 -4.28 32.70 -19.40
N SER A 89 -5.43 32.65 -20.09
CA SER A 89 -6.32 33.82 -20.27
C SER A 89 -7.32 34.01 -19.13
N SER A 90 -7.58 32.98 -18.32
CA SER A 90 -8.43 33.05 -17.14
C SER A 90 -7.56 33.11 -15.88
N ASN A 91 -7.62 34.22 -15.15
CA ASN A 91 -6.83 34.51 -13.94
C ASN A 91 -7.14 33.60 -12.72
N ALA A 92 -7.78 32.45 -12.92
CA ALA A 92 -8.26 31.55 -11.87
C ALA A 92 -7.52 30.20 -11.93
N PRO A 93 -7.14 29.61 -10.78
CA PRO A 93 -6.63 28.25 -10.72
C PRO A 93 -7.61 27.27 -11.36
N SER A 94 -7.13 26.37 -12.21
CA SER A 94 -7.95 25.35 -12.86
C SER A 94 -7.27 23.98 -12.78
N LEU A 95 -8.09 22.93 -12.70
CA LEU A 95 -7.62 21.54 -12.72
C LEU A 95 -7.20 21.16 -14.14
N LEU A 96 -5.91 20.91 -14.35
CA LEU A 96 -5.39 20.47 -15.66
C LEU A 96 -5.60 18.96 -15.88
N TYR A 97 -5.36 18.19 -14.82
CA TYR A 97 -5.46 16.75 -14.78
C TYR A 97 -5.84 16.28 -13.37
N GLY A 98 -6.87 15.46 -13.27
CA GLY A 98 -7.22 14.75 -12.03
C GLY A 98 -6.74 13.31 -12.14
N GLU A 99 -6.20 12.77 -11.05
CA GLU A 99 -5.92 11.33 -11.01
C GLU A 99 -7.21 10.52 -11.23
N PRO A 100 -7.13 9.37 -11.91
CA PRO A 100 -8.27 8.47 -12.05
C PRO A 100 -8.80 8.02 -10.69
N ASP A 101 -10.07 7.59 -10.70
CA ASP A 101 -10.72 7.00 -9.53
C ASP A 101 -9.90 5.83 -8.94
N MET A 102 -10.11 5.57 -7.64
CA MET A 102 -9.47 4.49 -6.90
C MET A 102 -9.57 3.15 -7.65
N THR A 103 -10.71 2.87 -8.29
CA THR A 103 -10.95 1.64 -9.04
C THR A 103 -9.94 1.47 -10.17
N VAL A 104 -9.72 2.53 -10.95
CA VAL A 104 -8.73 2.52 -12.05
C VAL A 104 -7.32 2.43 -11.51
N ARG A 105 -7.01 3.11 -10.41
CA ARG A 105 -5.69 3.01 -9.75
C ARG A 105 -5.38 1.59 -9.29
N VAL A 106 -6.35 0.91 -8.67
CA VAL A 106 -6.25 -0.49 -8.26
C VAL A 106 -5.97 -1.38 -9.46
N VAL A 107 -6.69 -1.21 -10.57
CA VAL A 107 -6.45 -2.00 -11.79
C VAL A 107 -5.08 -1.70 -12.39
N ARG A 108 -4.69 -0.42 -12.51
CA ARG A 108 -3.37 -0.03 -13.03
C ARG A 108 -2.23 -0.65 -12.23
N ASP A 109 -2.33 -0.56 -10.92
CA ASP A 109 -1.22 -0.91 -10.04
C ASP A 109 -1.24 -2.41 -9.76
N ILE A 110 -2.39 -3.04 -9.46
CA ILE A 110 -2.52 -4.41 -8.96
C ILE A 110 -2.69 -5.45 -10.06
N PHE A 111 -3.59 -5.23 -11.02
CA PHE A 111 -3.95 -6.25 -12.01
C PHE A 111 -2.77 -6.53 -12.94
N ASN A 112 -2.37 -7.79 -13.08
CA ASN A 112 -1.28 -8.27 -13.94
C ASN A 112 -1.59 -9.68 -14.47
N GLU A 113 -0.65 -10.30 -15.19
CA GLU A 113 -0.82 -11.63 -15.78
C GLU A 113 -0.98 -12.77 -14.75
N ASP A 114 -0.64 -12.54 -13.48
CA ASP A 114 -0.83 -13.53 -12.42
C ASP A 114 -2.31 -13.70 -12.04
N PHE A 115 -3.17 -12.75 -12.42
CA PHE A 115 -4.60 -12.79 -12.13
C PHE A 115 -5.37 -13.58 -13.17
N THR A 116 -5.95 -14.72 -12.79
CA THR A 116 -6.79 -15.51 -13.71
C THR A 116 -8.03 -14.75 -14.19
N LYS A 117 -8.63 -13.92 -13.33
CA LYS A 117 -9.88 -13.22 -13.65
C LYS A 117 -10.06 -11.97 -12.77
N VAL A 118 -10.63 -10.91 -13.33
CA VAL A 118 -11.13 -9.74 -12.60
C VAL A 118 -12.62 -9.62 -12.88
N ILE A 119 -13.40 -9.60 -11.80
CA ILE A 119 -14.87 -9.59 -11.86
C ILE A 119 -15.34 -8.23 -11.38
N VAL A 120 -16.15 -7.57 -12.21
CA VAL A 120 -16.61 -6.20 -11.95
C VAL A 120 -18.12 -6.20 -11.87
N SER A 121 -18.65 -5.73 -10.74
CA SER A 121 -20.08 -5.49 -10.53
C SER A 121 -20.42 -4.02 -10.75
N GLY A 122 -21.55 -3.74 -11.41
CA GLY A 122 -22.02 -2.40 -11.75
C GLY A 122 -21.63 -1.95 -13.17
N ASP A 123 -22.57 -1.30 -13.85
CA ASP A 123 -22.40 -0.87 -15.25
C ASP A 123 -21.34 0.23 -15.40
N GLU A 124 -21.41 1.27 -14.57
CA GLU A 124 -20.46 2.40 -14.59
C GLU A 124 -19.02 1.95 -14.29
N ALA A 125 -18.84 1.08 -13.29
CA ALA A 125 -17.55 0.49 -12.97
C ALA A 125 -17.01 -0.38 -14.11
N TRP A 126 -17.88 -1.18 -14.74
CA TRP A 126 -17.49 -2.00 -15.90
C TRP A 126 -17.04 -1.14 -17.07
N GLU A 127 -17.81 -0.13 -17.48
CA GLU A 127 -17.45 0.76 -18.58
C GLU A 127 -16.11 1.46 -18.34
N THR A 128 -15.90 1.94 -17.12
CA THR A 128 -14.67 2.61 -16.71
C THR A 128 -13.46 1.67 -16.75
N ILE A 129 -13.56 0.49 -16.12
CA ILE A 129 -12.45 -0.46 -16.04
C ILE A 129 -12.16 -1.09 -17.41
N HIS A 130 -13.20 -1.52 -18.13
CA HIS A 130 -13.06 -2.12 -19.45
C HIS A 130 -12.45 -1.12 -20.44
N GLY A 131 -12.93 0.13 -20.45
CA GLY A 131 -12.37 1.20 -21.28
C GLY A 131 -10.90 1.45 -20.98
N TYR A 132 -10.53 1.52 -19.69
CA TYR A 132 -9.13 1.68 -19.28
C TYR A 132 -8.26 0.51 -19.72
N VAL A 133 -8.67 -0.74 -19.44
CA VAL A 133 -7.87 -1.93 -19.77
C VAL A 133 -7.77 -2.14 -21.27
N SER A 134 -8.85 -1.95 -22.04
CA SER A 134 -8.80 -2.04 -23.51
C SER A 134 -7.83 -1.05 -24.12
N HIS A 135 -7.65 0.12 -23.51
CA HIS A 135 -6.72 1.14 -23.99
C HIS A 135 -5.28 0.93 -23.49
N VAL A 136 -5.09 0.52 -22.23
CA VAL A 136 -3.78 0.48 -21.58
C VAL A 136 -3.12 -0.90 -21.61
N ALA A 137 -3.90 -1.97 -21.47
CA ALA A 137 -3.42 -3.36 -21.39
C ALA A 137 -4.44 -4.31 -22.07
N PRO A 138 -4.57 -4.24 -23.42
CA PRO A 138 -5.55 -5.04 -24.16
C PRO A 138 -5.31 -6.55 -24.03
N ASP A 139 -4.08 -6.95 -23.74
CA ASP A 139 -3.64 -8.31 -23.41
C ASP A 139 -4.33 -8.88 -22.16
N LEU A 140 -4.82 -8.03 -21.25
CA LEU A 140 -5.55 -8.45 -20.04
C LEU A 140 -7.08 -8.33 -20.18
N ALA A 141 -7.58 -7.88 -21.33
CA ALA A 141 -9.01 -7.64 -21.50
C ALA A 141 -9.85 -8.93 -21.46
N ASP A 142 -9.27 -10.07 -21.86
CA ASP A 142 -9.91 -11.39 -21.83
C ASP A 142 -10.14 -11.92 -20.40
N ARG A 143 -9.34 -11.45 -19.44
CA ARG A 143 -9.46 -11.78 -18.01
C ARG A 143 -10.51 -10.92 -17.30
N LEU A 144 -11.00 -9.84 -17.93
CA LEU A 144 -12.10 -9.05 -17.39
C LEU A 144 -13.45 -9.73 -17.63
N SER A 145 -14.29 -9.76 -16.59
CA SER A 145 -15.64 -10.30 -16.68
C SER A 145 -16.62 -9.41 -15.96
N LYS A 146 -17.67 -9.03 -16.69
CA LYS A 146 -18.80 -8.35 -16.10
C LYS A 146 -19.58 -9.30 -15.22
N TRP A 147 -19.93 -8.87 -14.02
CA TRP A 147 -20.85 -9.56 -13.13
C TRP A 147 -22.29 -9.24 -13.55
N THR A 148 -23.08 -10.28 -13.82
CA THR A 148 -24.47 -10.15 -14.30
C THR A 148 -25.49 -10.86 -13.41
N SER A 149 -25.04 -11.47 -12.32
CA SER A 149 -25.92 -12.12 -11.35
C SER A 149 -26.61 -11.08 -10.47
N GLU A 150 -27.84 -11.35 -10.05
CA GLU A 150 -28.55 -10.56 -9.04
C GLU A 150 -27.98 -10.78 -7.63
N VAL A 151 -27.28 -11.90 -7.41
CA VAL A 151 -26.59 -12.17 -6.14
C VAL A 151 -25.35 -11.30 -6.05
N ASP A 152 -25.10 -10.73 -4.87
CA ASP A 152 -23.91 -9.92 -4.63
C ASP A 152 -22.61 -10.69 -4.92
N VAL A 153 -21.65 -9.97 -5.51
CA VAL A 153 -20.37 -10.53 -5.95
C VAL A 153 -19.51 -10.95 -4.76
N PHE A 154 -19.50 -10.18 -3.67
CA PHE A 154 -18.74 -10.51 -2.47
C PHE A 154 -19.36 -11.69 -1.73
N ALA A 155 -20.69 -11.76 -1.67
CA ALA A 155 -21.40 -12.90 -1.11
C ALA A 155 -21.07 -14.19 -1.89
N THR A 156 -21.07 -14.14 -3.22
CA THR A 156 -20.79 -15.32 -4.06
C THR A 156 -19.36 -15.85 -3.87
N TYR A 157 -18.38 -14.95 -3.74
CA TYR A 157 -16.98 -15.31 -3.52
C TYR A 157 -16.59 -15.38 -2.03
N ARG A 158 -17.58 -15.27 -1.12
CA ARG A 158 -17.40 -15.28 0.35
C ARG A 158 -16.34 -14.28 0.82
N ILE A 159 -16.29 -13.11 0.20
CA ILE A 159 -15.35 -12.03 0.55
C ILE A 159 -15.77 -11.39 1.87
N ASP A 160 -17.06 -11.25 2.14
CA ASP A 160 -17.57 -10.69 3.41
C ASP A 160 -17.07 -11.48 4.63
N GLU A 161 -17.08 -12.82 4.54
CA GLU A 161 -16.55 -13.67 5.59
C GLU A 161 -15.03 -13.48 5.79
N GLN A 162 -14.30 -13.22 4.70
CA GLN A 162 -12.86 -12.98 4.76
C GLN A 162 -12.56 -11.60 5.35
N LEU A 163 -13.35 -10.59 5.02
CA LEU A 163 -13.26 -9.25 5.59
C LEU A 163 -13.53 -9.29 7.10
N MET A 164 -14.56 -10.02 7.54
CA MET A 164 -14.85 -10.20 8.95
C MET A 164 -13.70 -10.87 9.71
N LYS A 165 -13.12 -11.94 9.14
CA LYS A 165 -11.91 -12.57 9.70
C LYS A 165 -10.70 -11.63 9.70
N ALA A 166 -10.63 -10.69 8.75
CA ALA A 166 -9.56 -9.70 8.70
C ALA A 166 -9.72 -8.58 9.74
N LEU A 167 -10.93 -8.35 10.23
CA LEU A 167 -11.21 -7.41 11.32
C LEU A 167 -10.96 -8.03 12.71
N ASP A 168 -10.97 -9.36 12.81
CA ASP A 168 -10.70 -10.06 14.05
C ASP A 168 -9.27 -9.81 14.56
N ARG A 169 -9.14 -9.64 15.88
CA ARG A 169 -7.84 -9.51 16.56
C ARG A 169 -6.97 -10.76 16.42
N LYS A 170 -7.59 -11.95 16.38
CA LYS A 170 -6.91 -13.25 16.32
C LYS A 170 -7.02 -13.85 14.92
N VAL A 171 -5.90 -14.23 14.33
CA VAL A 171 -5.81 -14.88 13.02
C VAL A 171 -5.37 -16.33 13.20
N TRP A 172 -6.08 -17.28 12.61
CA TRP A 172 -5.72 -18.69 12.70
C TRP A 172 -4.80 -19.11 11.56
N LEU A 173 -3.75 -19.85 11.89
CA LEU A 173 -2.82 -20.45 10.92
C LEU A 173 -3.37 -21.80 10.44
N PRO A 174 -3.03 -22.24 9.20
CA PRO A 174 -3.47 -23.53 8.67
C PRO A 174 -3.14 -24.72 9.57
N SER A 175 -1.97 -24.70 10.20
CA SER A 175 -1.53 -25.75 11.11
C SER A 175 -2.18 -25.72 12.50
N GLY A 176 -3.05 -24.75 12.80
CA GLY A 176 -3.75 -24.65 14.08
C GLY A 176 -3.06 -23.77 15.14
N GLY A 177 -1.94 -23.15 14.77
CA GLY A 177 -1.40 -21.98 15.46
C GLY A 177 -2.26 -20.74 15.25
N SER A 178 -1.84 -19.61 15.82
CA SER A 178 -2.55 -18.34 15.65
C SER A 178 -1.66 -17.13 15.85
N LEU A 179 -1.98 -16.06 15.16
CA LEU A 179 -1.44 -14.73 15.38
C LEU A 179 -2.41 -13.91 16.21
N VAL A 180 -1.88 -13.07 17.08
CA VAL A 180 -2.63 -12.03 17.79
C VAL A 180 -2.03 -10.69 17.37
N ILE A 181 -2.85 -9.85 16.73
CA ILE A 181 -2.41 -8.56 16.20
C ILE A 181 -3.01 -7.44 17.05
N ASP A 182 -2.16 -6.72 17.74
CA ASP A 182 -2.54 -5.58 18.57
C ASP A 182 -1.99 -4.28 18.00
N LYS A 183 -2.87 -3.32 17.77
CA LYS A 183 -2.48 -1.96 17.40
C LYS A 183 -2.48 -1.10 18.66
N THR A 184 -1.33 -0.51 18.96
CA THR A 184 -1.19 0.52 20.00
C THR A 184 -1.16 1.90 19.34
N GLU A 185 -1.03 2.94 20.16
CA GLU A 185 -0.89 4.32 19.67
C GLU A 185 0.35 4.49 18.76
N ALA A 186 1.49 3.92 19.18
CA ALA A 186 2.77 4.13 18.51
C ALA A 186 3.15 3.01 17.52
N MET A 187 2.77 1.77 17.82
CA MET A 187 3.24 0.60 17.07
C MET A 187 2.21 -0.53 16.98
N VAL A 188 2.44 -1.44 16.04
CA VAL A 188 1.69 -2.70 15.90
C VAL A 188 2.53 -3.83 16.48
N VAL A 189 1.95 -4.64 17.35
CA VAL A 189 2.58 -5.82 17.94
C VAL A 189 1.88 -7.07 17.40
N VAL A 190 2.65 -8.05 16.96
CA VAL A 190 2.15 -9.33 16.48
C VAL A 190 2.76 -10.46 17.29
N ASP A 191 1.91 -11.21 17.99
CA ASP A 191 2.30 -12.34 18.83
C ASP A 191 1.94 -13.67 18.13
N VAL A 192 2.89 -14.61 18.10
CA VAL A 192 2.75 -15.91 17.43
C VAL A 192 2.54 -17.02 18.45
N ASN A 193 1.46 -17.77 18.31
CA ASN A 193 1.12 -18.89 19.17
C ASN A 193 1.06 -20.21 18.39
N THR A 194 1.54 -21.31 18.99
CA THR A 194 1.42 -22.67 18.42
C THR A 194 0.01 -23.25 18.56
N GLY A 195 -0.81 -22.75 19.47
CA GLY A 195 -2.21 -23.18 19.63
C GLY A 195 -2.34 -24.69 19.88
N LYS A 196 -3.20 -25.39 19.10
CA LYS A 196 -3.39 -26.85 19.21
C LYS A 196 -2.31 -27.65 18.47
N PHE A 197 -1.34 -26.97 17.85
CA PHE A 197 -0.27 -27.58 17.08
C PHE A 197 0.88 -28.04 18.00
N THR A 198 0.55 -28.88 18.97
CA THR A 198 1.52 -29.59 19.79
C THR A 198 1.67 -30.97 19.18
N GLY A 199 2.67 -31.17 18.31
CA GLY A 199 2.81 -32.36 17.47
C GLY A 199 2.53 -33.68 18.20
N GLN A 200 1.77 -34.57 17.56
CA GLN A 200 1.60 -35.94 18.04
C GLN A 200 2.92 -36.70 17.83
N GLY A 201 3.85 -36.62 18.79
CA GLY A 201 4.95 -37.58 18.93
C GLY A 201 6.27 -37.31 18.18
N GLY A 202 6.68 -36.06 17.93
CA GLY A 202 7.99 -35.77 17.32
C GLY A 202 8.42 -34.30 17.43
N ASN A 203 9.74 -34.09 17.55
CA ASN A 203 10.53 -32.87 17.78
C ASN A 203 9.77 -31.51 17.89
N LEU A 204 9.69 -30.98 19.11
CA LEU A 204 9.06 -29.68 19.42
C LEU A 204 9.68 -28.54 18.59
N GLU A 205 11.01 -28.56 18.40
CA GLU A 205 11.74 -27.53 17.66
C GLU A 205 11.25 -27.41 16.21
N GLU A 206 11.08 -28.55 15.53
CA GLU A 206 10.62 -28.59 14.14
C GLU A 206 9.17 -28.08 14.01
N THR A 207 8.34 -28.38 15.00
CA THR A 207 6.96 -27.89 15.08
C THR A 207 6.93 -26.37 15.24
N VAL A 208 7.78 -25.82 16.11
CA VAL A 208 7.92 -24.38 16.34
C VAL A 208 8.42 -23.68 15.07
N THR A 209 9.49 -24.19 14.45
CA THR A 209 10.05 -23.61 13.23
C THR A 209 9.00 -23.58 12.11
N ARG A 210 8.27 -24.68 11.89
CA ARG A 210 7.20 -24.74 10.89
C ARG A 210 6.08 -23.73 11.18
N ASN A 211 5.67 -23.60 12.44
CA ASN A 211 4.64 -22.63 12.83
C ASN A 211 5.12 -21.18 12.60
N ASN A 212 6.38 -20.86 12.91
CA ASN A 212 6.94 -19.53 12.67
C ASN A 212 7.11 -19.22 11.18
N LEU A 213 7.41 -20.21 10.33
CA LEU A 213 7.43 -20.03 8.87
C LEU A 213 6.04 -19.70 8.32
N GLU A 214 5.00 -20.43 8.74
CA GLU A 214 3.61 -20.11 8.39
C GLU A 214 3.20 -18.74 8.92
N ALA A 215 3.60 -18.41 10.15
CA ALA A 215 3.36 -17.11 10.75
C ALA A 215 4.00 -15.98 9.93
N ALA A 216 5.25 -16.12 9.49
CA ALA A 216 5.93 -15.10 8.69
C ALA A 216 5.17 -14.79 7.39
N GLU A 217 4.66 -15.81 6.69
CA GLU A 217 3.85 -15.64 5.49
C GLU A 217 2.52 -14.92 5.78
N GLU A 218 1.83 -15.37 6.82
CA GLU A 218 0.52 -14.84 7.20
C GLU A 218 0.63 -13.41 7.75
N ILE A 219 1.69 -13.07 8.49
CA ILE A 219 1.95 -11.72 8.98
C ILE A 219 2.04 -10.75 7.78
N VAL A 220 2.86 -11.05 6.78
CA VAL A 220 3.00 -10.19 5.59
C VAL A 220 1.70 -10.09 4.79
N ARG A 221 0.90 -11.16 4.77
CA ARG A 221 -0.45 -11.12 4.19
C ARG A 221 -1.37 -10.17 4.97
N GLN A 222 -1.37 -10.23 6.29
CA GLN A 222 -2.21 -9.38 7.16
C GLN A 222 -1.77 -7.92 7.14
N LEU A 223 -0.46 -7.64 7.11
CA LEU A 223 0.06 -6.27 6.95
C LEU A 223 -0.49 -5.59 5.69
N ARG A 224 -0.59 -6.33 4.58
CA ARG A 224 -1.17 -5.83 3.33
C ARG A 224 -2.69 -5.74 3.39
N LEU A 225 -3.36 -6.80 3.87
CA LEU A 225 -4.82 -6.88 3.91
C LEU A 225 -5.44 -5.82 4.82
N ARG A 226 -4.82 -5.57 5.97
CA ARG A 226 -5.30 -4.61 6.98
C ARG A 226 -4.70 -3.21 6.81
N ASP A 227 -3.82 -3.03 5.83
CA ASP A 227 -2.97 -1.84 5.61
C ASP A 227 -2.29 -1.34 6.90
N LEU A 228 -1.60 -2.24 7.60
CA LEU A 228 -0.89 -1.91 8.83
C LEU A 228 0.44 -1.22 8.49
N GLY A 229 0.72 -0.08 9.11
CA GLY A 229 1.95 0.67 8.90
C GLY A 229 2.39 1.44 10.15
N GLY A 230 3.59 1.98 10.10
CA GLY A 230 4.36 2.45 11.25
C GLY A 230 5.38 1.41 11.68
N ILE A 231 5.73 1.43 12.96
CA ILE A 231 6.59 0.41 13.58
C ILE A 231 5.76 -0.86 13.81
N VAL A 232 6.28 -1.99 13.36
CA VAL A 232 5.72 -3.32 13.60
C VAL A 232 6.76 -4.15 14.35
N VAL A 233 6.34 -4.74 15.46
CA VAL A 233 7.14 -5.65 16.28
C VAL A 233 6.50 -7.03 16.22
N ILE A 234 7.29 -8.03 15.85
CA ILE A 234 6.84 -9.42 15.73
C ILE A 234 7.55 -10.25 16.78
N ASP A 235 6.75 -10.92 17.61
CA ASP A 235 7.17 -11.85 18.65
C ASP A 235 6.97 -13.28 18.14
N PHE A 236 8.03 -13.84 17.55
CA PHE A 236 8.04 -15.24 17.13
C PHE A 236 8.29 -16.13 18.35
N ILE A 237 7.78 -17.37 18.29
CA ILE A 237 8.07 -18.35 19.33
C ILE A 237 9.57 -18.64 19.37
N ASP A 238 10.15 -18.69 20.56
CA ASP A 238 11.56 -18.98 20.78
C ASP A 238 12.03 -20.23 20.03
N MET A 239 13.13 -20.09 19.30
CA MET A 239 13.83 -21.17 18.58
C MET A 239 15.22 -21.34 19.18
N VAL A 240 15.63 -22.58 19.42
CA VAL A 240 16.93 -22.88 20.03
C VAL A 240 18.05 -22.75 19.00
N LEU A 241 17.79 -23.17 17.76
CA LEU A 241 18.80 -23.17 16.71
C LEU A 241 18.81 -21.84 15.96
N GLU A 242 20.00 -21.25 15.84
CA GLU A 242 20.20 -20.02 15.06
C GLU A 242 19.81 -20.18 13.59
N SER A 243 20.10 -21.34 13.00
CA SER A 243 19.69 -21.68 11.64
C SER A 243 18.18 -21.60 11.43
N ASN A 244 17.38 -21.90 12.46
CA ASN A 244 15.92 -21.82 12.37
C ASN A 244 15.44 -20.37 12.41
N ARG A 245 16.09 -19.53 13.24
CA ARG A 245 15.84 -18.08 13.28
C ARG A 245 16.14 -17.43 11.93
N ASP A 246 17.29 -17.75 11.34
CA ASP A 246 17.70 -17.24 10.03
C ASP A 246 16.74 -17.68 8.93
N LEU A 247 16.25 -18.92 8.99
CA LEU A 247 15.27 -19.44 8.04
C LEU A 247 13.94 -18.66 8.10
N VAL A 248 13.44 -18.38 9.30
CA VAL A 248 12.21 -17.58 9.50
C VAL A 248 12.41 -16.14 9.03
N LEU A 249 13.53 -15.50 9.36
CA LEU A 249 13.83 -14.15 8.92
C LEU A 249 13.94 -14.07 7.39
N ARG A 250 14.63 -15.03 6.77
CA ARG A 250 14.71 -15.14 5.31
C ARG A 250 13.33 -15.29 4.69
N ARG A 251 12.47 -16.14 5.26
CA ARG A 251 11.10 -16.33 4.75
C ARG A 251 10.27 -15.05 4.86
N LEU A 252 10.40 -14.32 5.96
CA LEU A 252 9.76 -13.01 6.16
C LEU A 252 10.21 -12.01 5.08
N LEU A 253 11.52 -11.91 4.82
CA LEU A 253 12.08 -11.04 3.79
C LEU A 253 11.63 -11.41 2.37
N GLU A 254 11.58 -12.70 2.05
CA GLU A 254 11.06 -13.20 0.77
C GLU A 254 9.59 -12.80 0.56
N CYS A 255 8.77 -12.91 1.61
CA CYS A 255 7.37 -12.51 1.55
C CYS A 255 7.21 -10.99 1.42
N LEU A 256 8.00 -10.22 2.19
CA LEU A 256 8.02 -8.76 2.13
C LEU A 256 8.50 -8.23 0.78
N GLY A 257 9.35 -8.95 0.06
CA GLY A 257 9.76 -8.60 -1.31
C GLY A 257 8.58 -8.40 -2.27
N ARG A 258 7.44 -9.09 -2.01
CA ARG A 258 6.18 -8.96 -2.76
C ARG A 258 5.28 -7.83 -2.26
N ASP A 259 5.57 -7.24 -1.09
CA ASP A 259 4.85 -6.06 -0.62
C ASP A 259 5.31 -4.82 -1.39
N ARG A 260 4.35 -4.04 -1.87
CA ARG A 260 4.60 -2.85 -2.68
C ARG A 260 4.88 -1.63 -1.83
N THR A 261 4.38 -1.63 -0.60
CA THR A 261 4.60 -0.57 0.36
C THR A 261 6.05 -0.59 0.83
N LYS A 262 6.68 0.60 0.90
CA LYS A 262 8.05 0.73 1.40
C LYS A 262 8.11 0.17 2.83
N HIS A 263 9.03 -0.73 3.05
CA HIS A 263 9.25 -1.36 4.34
C HIS A 263 10.75 -1.51 4.57
N GLN A 264 11.14 -1.60 5.83
CA GLN A 264 12.51 -1.87 6.25
C GLN A 264 12.46 -2.81 7.43
N VAL A 265 13.20 -3.91 7.37
CA VAL A 265 13.34 -4.85 8.47
C VAL A 265 14.65 -4.53 9.18
N ALA A 266 14.58 -4.32 10.49
CA ALA A 266 15.75 -4.17 11.34
C ALA A 266 16.22 -5.55 11.84
N GLU A 267 17.39 -5.58 12.48
CA GLU A 267 17.94 -6.81 13.04
C GLU A 267 17.06 -7.38 14.16
N VAL A 268 17.19 -8.69 14.40
CA VAL A 268 16.55 -9.36 15.52
C VAL A 268 17.13 -8.81 16.81
N THR A 269 16.27 -8.38 17.73
CA THR A 269 16.71 -7.88 19.03
C THR A 269 17.34 -8.99 19.89
N SER A 270 18.07 -8.58 20.92
CA SER A 270 18.54 -9.51 21.97
C SER A 270 17.41 -10.27 22.68
N LEU A 271 16.18 -9.77 22.60
CA LEU A 271 14.97 -10.39 23.17
C LEU A 271 14.26 -11.33 22.17
N GLY A 272 14.79 -11.56 20.97
CA GLY A 272 14.17 -12.42 19.96
C GLY A 272 13.09 -11.76 19.11
N LEU A 273 12.76 -10.49 19.38
CA LEU A 273 11.77 -9.74 18.61
C LEU A 273 12.32 -9.28 17.26
N VAL A 274 11.51 -9.40 16.21
CA VAL A 274 11.79 -8.82 14.89
C VAL A 274 11.11 -7.47 14.79
N GLN A 275 11.88 -6.44 14.44
CA GLN A 275 11.37 -5.09 14.26
C GLN A 275 11.37 -4.70 12.79
N MET A 276 10.32 -4.04 12.34
CA MET A 276 10.27 -3.48 11.00
C MET A 276 9.47 -2.18 10.96
N THR A 277 9.70 -1.38 9.93
CA THR A 277 8.85 -0.25 9.59
C THR A 277 8.14 -0.55 8.27
N ARG A 278 6.88 -0.13 8.15
CA ARG A 278 6.12 -0.18 6.89
C ARG A 278 5.42 1.16 6.71
N LYS A 279 5.57 1.80 5.56
CA LYS A 279 4.95 3.11 5.28
C LYS A 279 3.43 3.02 5.42
N ARG A 280 2.80 4.00 6.07
CA ARG A 280 1.33 4.13 6.09
C ARG A 280 0.85 4.68 4.75
N VAL A 281 -0.04 3.96 4.08
CA VAL A 281 -0.61 4.36 2.77
C VAL A 281 -2.03 4.88 2.94
N GLY A 282 -2.83 4.24 3.79
CA GLY A 282 -4.17 4.67 4.17
C GLY A 282 -4.40 4.65 5.69
N GLN A 283 -5.68 4.67 6.06
CA GLN A 283 -6.12 4.71 7.46
C GLN A 283 -6.02 3.34 8.16
N GLY A 284 -6.06 2.25 7.39
CA GLY A 284 -6.15 0.87 7.89
C GLY A 284 -7.58 0.33 7.80
N LEU A 285 -7.69 -1.00 7.69
CA LEU A 285 -8.99 -1.69 7.54
C LEU A 285 -9.85 -1.52 8.80
N LEU A 286 -9.28 -1.76 9.98
CA LEU A 286 -10.03 -1.72 11.24
C LEU A 286 -10.58 -0.31 11.49
N GLU A 287 -9.77 0.72 11.29
CA GLU A 287 -10.15 2.12 11.51
C GLU A 287 -11.21 2.62 10.54
N SER A 288 -11.25 2.06 9.33
CA SER A 288 -12.25 2.42 8.32
C SER A 288 -13.63 1.83 8.62
N PHE A 289 -13.67 0.71 9.35
CA PHE A 289 -14.89 -0.04 9.67
C PHE A 289 -15.19 -0.04 11.17
N SER A 290 -14.57 0.84 11.96
CA SER A 290 -14.83 0.89 13.39
C SER A 290 -14.87 2.29 13.97
N GLU A 291 -15.57 2.41 15.10
CA GLU A 291 -15.59 3.61 15.92
C GLU A 291 -15.04 3.33 17.32
N THR A 292 -14.49 4.36 17.94
CA THR A 292 -13.96 4.30 19.31
C THR A 292 -15.06 3.93 20.29
N CYS A 293 -14.86 2.88 21.08
CA CYS A 293 -15.88 2.46 22.05
C CYS A 293 -15.99 3.46 23.21
N VAL A 294 -17.15 4.11 23.30
CA VAL A 294 -17.47 5.11 24.33
C VAL A 294 -17.50 4.54 25.75
N HIS A 295 -17.83 3.25 25.91
CA HIS A 295 -17.90 2.60 27.23
C HIS A 295 -16.53 2.41 27.89
N CYS A 296 -15.50 2.18 27.08
CA CYS A 296 -14.15 1.93 27.57
C CYS A 296 -13.18 3.09 27.31
N ASN A 297 -13.71 4.22 26.82
CA ASN A 297 -12.97 5.43 26.46
C ASN A 297 -11.82 5.16 25.47
N GLY A 298 -12.11 4.35 24.44
CA GLY A 298 -11.16 4.04 23.37
C GLY A 298 -10.15 2.93 23.63
N ARG A 299 -10.28 2.18 24.74
CA ARG A 299 -9.53 0.92 24.93
C ARG A 299 -9.92 -0.18 23.93
N GLY A 300 -11.07 -0.05 23.28
CA GLY A 300 -11.57 -0.97 22.27
C GLY A 300 -12.38 -0.22 21.21
N VAL A 301 -12.82 -0.95 20.20
CA VAL A 301 -13.55 -0.41 19.05
C VAL A 301 -14.85 -1.18 18.79
N ILE A 302 -15.82 -0.52 18.18
CA ILE A 302 -17.07 -1.13 17.72
C ILE A 302 -16.95 -1.29 16.21
N VAL A 303 -17.04 -2.52 15.71
CA VAL A 303 -16.86 -2.86 14.30
C VAL A 303 -18.21 -2.88 13.58
N HIS A 304 -18.25 -2.31 12.38
CA HIS A 304 -19.42 -2.24 11.51
C HIS A 304 -19.19 -3.04 10.23
N MET A 305 -20.26 -3.62 9.68
CA MET A 305 -20.25 -4.35 8.41
C MET A 305 -20.24 -3.42 7.19
N GLU A 306 -20.77 -2.22 7.37
CA GLU A 306 -20.76 -1.15 6.38
C GLU A 306 -19.90 -0.01 6.94
N GLN A 307 -19.20 0.72 6.06
CA GLN A 307 -18.48 1.90 6.50
C GLN A 307 -19.48 2.87 7.13
N PRO A 308 -19.28 3.30 8.39
CA PRO A 308 -20.16 4.26 9.00
C PRO A 308 -20.16 5.52 8.13
N THR A 309 -21.32 5.92 7.63
CA THR A 309 -21.45 7.19 6.91
C THR A 309 -20.98 8.26 7.87
N SER A 310 -19.84 8.90 7.57
CA SER A 310 -19.38 10.04 8.35
C SER A 310 -20.53 11.03 8.42
N VAL A 311 -21.03 11.29 9.62
CA VAL A 311 -22.08 12.27 9.83
C VAL A 311 -21.43 13.63 9.59
N GLY A 312 -21.35 14.03 8.32
CA GLY A 312 -20.90 15.34 7.91
C GLY A 312 -21.73 16.37 8.65
N GLY A 313 -21.06 17.21 9.45
CA GLY A 313 -21.63 18.33 10.18
C GLY A 313 -22.27 19.34 9.22
N GLY A 314 -23.51 19.07 8.82
CA GLY A 314 -24.35 19.91 7.97
C GLY A 314 -25.73 20.10 8.60
N GLY A 315 -25.78 20.32 9.90
CA GLY A 315 -27.03 20.56 10.62
C GLY A 315 -27.63 21.93 10.27
N LYS A 316 -28.66 21.94 9.42
CA LYS A 316 -29.59 23.08 9.25
C LYS A 316 -30.18 23.46 10.62
N ARG A 317 -29.64 24.51 11.25
CA ARG A 317 -30.17 25.11 12.48
C ARG A 317 -31.54 25.74 12.21
N LYS A 318 -32.59 25.10 12.72
CA LYS A 318 -33.95 25.63 12.80
C LYS A 318 -34.01 26.65 13.95
N LYS A 319 -34.34 27.89 13.61
CA LYS A 319 -34.46 29.06 14.49
C LYS A 319 -35.63 28.90 15.49
N ARG A 320 -35.37 28.81 16.79
CA ARG A 320 -36.33 29.18 17.87
C ARG A 320 -35.57 29.87 19.01
N GLY A 321 -36.13 30.98 19.49
CA GLY A 321 -35.42 32.01 20.24
C GLY A 321 -35.60 32.00 21.76
N ARG A 322 -34.72 32.85 22.35
CA ARG A 322 -34.78 33.64 23.60
C ARG A 322 -35.17 32.99 24.94
N GLY A 323 -34.18 33.00 25.85
CA GLY A 323 -34.30 33.69 27.14
C GLY A 323 -33.81 32.91 28.38
N ALA A 324 -32.64 33.27 28.92
CA ALA A 324 -32.34 33.54 30.35
C ALA A 324 -30.83 33.34 30.70
N GLU A 325 -30.23 34.40 31.22
CA GLU A 325 -28.94 34.54 31.96
C GLU A 325 -28.91 33.65 33.23
N GLN A 326 -27.84 33.19 33.89
CA GLN A 326 -26.40 33.52 34.12
C GLN A 326 -25.83 32.35 35.02
N PRO A 327 -24.59 32.32 35.58
CA PRO A 327 -23.30 32.88 35.16
C PRO A 327 -22.15 31.82 35.15
N ASP A 328 -20.96 32.33 34.86
CA ASP A 328 -19.65 31.73 34.57
C ASP A 328 -19.07 30.71 35.56
N HIS A 329 -18.27 29.79 35.00
CA HIS A 329 -17.05 29.30 35.63
C HIS A 329 -15.96 29.14 34.56
N GLU A 330 -15.05 30.11 34.54
CA GLU A 330 -13.80 30.09 33.79
C GLU A 330 -12.87 28.99 34.35
N LEU A 331 -12.39 28.13 33.46
CA LEU A 331 -11.15 27.38 33.65
C LEU A 331 -10.39 27.44 32.31
N GLU A 332 -9.51 28.42 32.20
CA GLU A 332 -8.48 28.47 31.18
C GLU A 332 -7.52 27.30 31.39
N HIS A 333 -7.50 26.36 30.45
CA HIS A 333 -6.36 25.49 30.23
C HIS A 333 -5.85 25.75 28.81
N THR A 334 -4.89 26.67 28.73
CA THR A 334 -3.95 26.80 27.62
C THR A 334 -3.11 25.52 27.54
N HIS A 335 -3.43 24.63 26.60
CA HIS A 335 -2.48 23.62 26.13
C HIS A 335 -1.86 24.14 24.84
N GLU A 336 -0.66 24.72 24.98
CA GLU A 336 0.29 24.83 23.88
C GLU A 336 0.61 23.41 23.40
N ILE A 337 0.12 23.04 22.22
CA ILE A 337 0.59 21.87 21.50
C ILE A 337 1.91 22.29 20.86
N ALA A 338 3.01 21.82 21.42
CA ALA A 338 4.29 21.84 20.74
C ALA A 338 4.17 20.91 19.52
N GLU A 339 4.10 21.50 18.32
CA GLU A 339 4.29 20.77 17.06
C GLU A 339 5.75 20.28 17.01
N GLU A 340 5.95 18.98 17.25
CA GLU A 340 7.20 18.33 16.86
C GLU A 340 7.23 18.15 15.33
N PRO A 341 8.37 18.41 14.68
CA PRO A 341 8.45 18.43 13.23
C PRO A 341 8.46 16.99 12.69
N GLU A 342 7.46 16.62 11.90
CA GLU A 342 7.53 15.45 11.03
C GLU A 342 8.66 15.65 10.00
N THR A 343 9.82 15.06 10.28
CA THR A 343 10.92 14.93 9.34
C THR A 343 10.58 13.87 8.30
N VAL A 344 9.83 14.26 7.26
CA VAL A 344 9.69 13.45 6.04
C VAL A 344 10.55 14.07 4.95
N GLU A 345 11.77 13.56 4.88
CA GLU A 345 12.78 13.93 3.90
C GLU A 345 12.32 13.70 2.44
N SER A 346 12.97 14.43 1.55
CA SER A 346 12.61 14.66 0.16
C SER A 346 13.00 13.50 -0.77
N GLU A 347 12.38 13.47 -1.95
CA GLU A 347 12.74 12.61 -3.09
C GLU A 347 14.20 12.80 -3.57
N ALA A 348 14.96 13.74 -2.98
CA ALA A 348 16.40 13.85 -3.14
C ALA A 348 17.16 12.62 -2.59
N GLU A 349 16.62 11.90 -1.59
CA GLU A 349 17.21 10.62 -1.15
C GLU A 349 17.02 9.49 -2.17
N VAL A 350 15.93 9.53 -2.96
CA VAL A 350 15.71 8.58 -4.08
C VAL A 350 16.72 8.85 -5.20
N ALA A 351 17.17 10.10 -5.35
CA ALA A 351 18.24 10.50 -6.27
C ALA A 351 19.65 10.25 -5.70
N ALA A 352 19.86 10.39 -4.37
CA ALA A 352 21.15 10.16 -3.71
C ALA A 352 21.59 8.69 -3.75
N GLU A 353 20.64 7.75 -3.84
CA GLU A 353 20.94 6.32 -3.95
C GLU A 353 21.44 5.90 -5.35
N VAL A 354 21.58 6.85 -6.29
CA VAL A 354 22.16 6.64 -7.63
C VAL A 354 23.60 7.16 -7.73
N ALA A 355 24.13 7.90 -6.74
CA ALA A 355 25.48 8.46 -6.80
C ALA A 355 26.22 8.59 -5.45
N ALA A 356 27.02 7.57 -5.07
CA ALA A 356 28.20 7.66 -4.16
C ALA A 356 29.01 6.33 -4.15
N PRO A 357 30.32 6.33 -3.80
CA PRO A 357 31.37 5.76 -4.66
C PRO A 357 31.79 4.29 -4.42
N VAL A 358 32.42 3.73 -5.45
CA VAL A 358 33.19 2.48 -5.46
C VAL A 358 34.25 2.51 -4.35
N ALA A 359 34.26 1.49 -3.49
CA ALA A 359 35.28 1.28 -2.48
C ALA A 359 36.67 1.18 -3.13
N LEU A 360 37.62 1.95 -2.61
CA LEU A 360 39.03 1.86 -2.96
C LEU A 360 39.55 0.46 -2.59
N VAL A 361 40.13 -0.22 -3.58
CA VAL A 361 40.92 -1.44 -3.37
C VAL A 361 42.21 -1.01 -2.66
N GLU A 362 42.44 -1.51 -1.45
CA GLU A 362 43.74 -1.43 -0.78
C GLU A 362 44.77 -2.20 -1.63
N GLN A 363 45.82 -1.49 -2.07
CA GLN A 363 47.02 -2.09 -2.62
C GLN A 363 48.03 -2.25 -1.48
N GLU A 364 48.59 -3.46 -1.34
CA GLU A 364 49.88 -3.67 -0.65
C GLU A 364 51.04 -3.05 -1.41
#